data_AF-A0A7C8YK40-F1
#
_entry.id   AF-A0A7C8YK40-F1
#
_cell.length_a   1.000
_cell.length_b   1.000
_cell.length_c   1.000
_cell.angle_alpha   90.00
_cell.angle_beta   90.00
_cell.angle_gamma   90.00
#
_symmetry.space_group_name_H-M   'P 1'
#
loop_
_entity.id
_entity.type
_entity.pdbx_description
1 polymer ?
#
loop_
_entity_poly.entity_id
_entity_poly.type
_entity_poly.pdbx_seq_one_letter_code
_entity_poly.pdbx_strand_id
1 'polypeptide(L)'
;YRNAYLVIGFLQEKGLEKPQIKKIISCLPKLLTYRIKTNLEPKMSYFLELGYSVSDFVDIISAQPLVWNFALNSTVRPAIEALREILGSNHNVVSLLKAFRLMPSRSIINHIVRNVSFLRARGIPIETIQKRILQTPAAFMRRHEVF
;
A
#
# COMPACT_ATOMS: atom_id res chain seq x y z
N TYR A 1 -17.49 20.85 11.54
CA TYR A 1 -16.20 21.32 12.11
C TYR A 1 -15.62 20.40 13.19
N ARG A 2 -16.41 19.82 14.13
CA ARG A 2 -15.89 18.97 15.23
C ARG A 2 -15.04 17.77 14.78
N ASN A 3 -15.38 17.11 13.66
CA ASN A 3 -14.63 15.94 13.17
C ASN A 3 -13.20 16.28 12.68
N ALA A 4 -13.00 17.45 12.08
CA ALA A 4 -11.70 17.85 11.55
C ALA A 4 -10.65 18.01 12.69
N TYR A 5 -11.04 18.63 13.80
CA TYR A 5 -10.17 18.77 14.97
C TYR A 5 -9.83 17.41 15.60
N LEU A 6 -10.79 16.49 15.66
CA LEU A 6 -10.54 15.13 16.15
C LEU A 6 -9.54 14.38 15.26
N VAL A 7 -9.70 14.47 13.93
CA VAL A 7 -8.78 13.83 12.99
C VAL A 7 -7.37 14.41 13.10
N ILE A 8 -7.24 15.75 13.21
CA ILE A 8 -5.94 16.40 13.40
C ILE A 8 -5.31 15.96 14.73
N GLY A 9 -6.07 15.97 15.83
CA GLY A 9 -5.59 15.54 17.14
C GLY A 9 -5.11 14.09 17.14
N PHE A 10 -5.85 13.19 16.47
CA PHE A 10 -5.43 11.80 16.29
C PHE A 10 -4.10 11.69 15.52
N LEU A 11 -3.93 12.44 14.43
CA LEU A 11 -2.67 12.42 13.67
C LEU A 11 -1.49 12.92 14.52
N GLN A 12 -1.71 13.95 15.35
CA GLN A 12 -0.70 14.44 16.29
C GLN A 12 -0.36 13.41 17.37
N GLU A 13 -1.37 12.72 17.93
CA GLU A 13 -1.18 11.63 18.90
C GLU A 13 -0.36 10.48 18.31
N LYS A 14 -0.49 10.22 17.00
CA LYS A 14 0.33 9.24 16.28
C LYS A 14 1.73 9.72 15.92
N GLY A 15 2.10 10.94 16.34
CA GLY A 15 3.44 11.49 16.17
C GLY A 15 3.65 12.28 14.88
N LEU A 16 2.59 12.65 14.14
CA LEU A 16 2.73 13.54 12.98
C LEU A 16 2.85 15.01 13.39
N GLU A 17 3.79 15.70 12.76
CA GLU A 17 4.00 17.13 12.97
C GLU A 17 3.05 17.98 12.11
N LYS A 18 2.86 19.25 12.51
CA LYS A 18 2.00 20.20 11.78
C LYS A 18 2.30 20.30 10.27
N PRO A 19 3.57 20.34 9.80
CA PRO A 19 3.86 20.38 8.36
C PRO A 19 3.41 19.10 7.63
N GLN A 20 3.59 17.94 8.24
CA GLN A 20 3.17 16.65 7.69
C GLN A 20 1.64 16.54 7.60
N ILE A 21 0.94 16.97 8.66
CA ILE A 21 -0.52 17.03 8.69
C ILE A 21 -1.05 17.98 7.62
N LYS A 22 -0.44 19.16 7.46
CA LYS A 22 -0.80 20.12 6.40
C LYS A 22 -0.63 19.49 5.01
N LYS A 23 0.46 18.76 4.76
CA LYS A 23 0.72 18.04 3.50
C LYS A 23 -0.40 17.01 3.24
N ILE A 24 -0.70 16.15 4.22
CA ILE A 24 -1.78 15.15 4.13
C ILE A 24 -3.13 15.78 3.79
N ILE A 25 -3.52 16.84 4.51
CA ILE A 25 -4.83 17.49 4.32
C ILE A 25 -4.90 18.16 2.94
N SER A 26 -3.78 18.74 2.47
CA SER A 26 -3.72 19.38 1.15
C SER A 26 -3.89 18.36 0.02
N CYS A 27 -3.30 17.16 0.16
CA CYS A 27 -3.44 16.07 -0.81
C CYS A 27 -4.77 15.32 -0.68
N LEU A 28 -5.35 15.25 0.52
CA LEU A 28 -6.54 14.48 0.82
C LEU A 28 -7.50 15.23 1.78
N PRO A 29 -8.19 16.29 1.33
CA PRO A 29 -9.05 17.10 2.20
C PRO A 29 -10.17 16.28 2.88
N LYS A 30 -10.71 15.29 2.15
CA LYS A 30 -11.77 14.39 2.67
C LYS A 30 -11.32 13.54 3.87
N LEU A 31 -10.01 13.43 4.15
CA LEU A 31 -9.53 12.71 5.34
C LEU A 31 -10.11 13.33 6.63
N LEU A 32 -10.38 14.64 6.63
CA LEU A 32 -11.01 15.35 7.74
C LEU A 32 -12.47 14.94 8.00
N THR A 33 -13.10 14.19 7.10
CA THR A 33 -14.46 13.64 7.28
C THR A 33 -14.44 12.16 7.68
N TYR A 34 -13.26 11.54 7.78
CA TYR A 34 -13.16 10.13 8.14
C TYR A 34 -13.50 9.92 9.61
N ARG A 35 -14.17 8.79 9.88
CA ARG A 35 -14.35 8.30 11.24
C ARG A 35 -13.04 7.66 11.71
N ILE A 36 -12.50 8.12 12.83
CA ILE A 36 -11.21 7.65 13.35
C ILE A 36 -11.25 6.13 13.58
N LYS A 37 -12.18 5.68 14.43
CA LYS A 37 -12.27 4.29 14.89
C LYS A 37 -12.59 3.27 13.79
N THR A 38 -13.31 3.66 12.74
CA THR A 38 -13.77 2.72 11.70
C THR A 38 -13.01 2.84 10.39
N ASN A 39 -12.35 3.96 10.10
CA ASN A 39 -11.65 4.19 8.84
C ASN A 39 -10.16 4.48 9.03
N LEU A 40 -9.82 5.57 9.73
CA LEU A 40 -8.45 6.09 9.75
C LEU A 40 -7.53 5.21 10.60
N GLU A 41 -7.93 4.91 11.83
CA GLU A 41 -7.13 4.15 12.79
C GLU A 41 -6.89 2.71 12.33
N PRO A 42 -7.90 1.91 11.91
CA PRO A 42 -7.65 0.55 11.44
C PRO A 42 -6.71 0.50 10.22
N LYS A 43 -6.84 1.46 9.30
CA LYS A 43 -6.00 1.52 8.11
C LYS A 43 -4.57 1.94 8.45
N MET A 44 -4.40 2.91 9.35
CA MET A 44 -3.07 3.30 9.83
C MET A 44 -2.37 2.18 10.58
N SER A 45 -3.04 1.55 11.55
CA SER A 45 -2.48 0.41 12.29
C SER A 45 -2.05 -0.72 11.35
N TYR A 46 -2.86 -1.05 10.35
CA TYR A 46 -2.51 -2.08 9.38
C TYR A 46 -1.22 -1.78 8.59
N PHE A 47 -1.03 -0.54 8.13
CA PHE A 47 0.22 -0.17 7.45
C PHE A 47 1.43 -0.18 8.41
N LEU A 48 1.24 0.25 9.65
CA LEU A 48 2.30 0.20 10.67
C LEU A 48 2.70 -1.25 10.99
N GLU A 49 1.73 -2.14 11.18
CA GLU A 49 1.95 -3.59 11.39
C GLU A 49 2.62 -4.26 10.19
N LEU A 50 2.37 -3.77 8.98
CA LEU A 50 3.05 -4.23 7.77
C LEU A 50 4.53 -3.81 7.74
N GLY A 51 4.95 -2.84 8.56
CA GLY A 51 6.33 -2.37 8.66
C GLY A 51 6.57 -0.97 8.09
N TYR A 52 5.51 -0.20 7.81
CA TYR A 52 5.66 1.22 7.50
C TYR A 52 5.91 2.04 8.76
N SER A 53 6.69 3.11 8.63
CA SER A 53 6.83 4.12 9.68
C SER A 53 5.68 5.15 9.63
N VAL A 54 5.54 5.92 10.70
CA VAL A 54 4.63 7.08 10.73
C VAL A 54 5.00 8.11 9.66
N SER A 55 6.29 8.27 9.35
CA SER A 55 6.72 9.17 8.28
C SER A 55 6.31 8.64 6.90
N ASP A 56 6.47 7.33 6.66
CA ASP A 56 6.05 6.72 5.39
C ASP A 56 4.54 6.89 5.15
N PHE A 57 3.74 6.90 6.21
CA PHE A 57 2.31 7.15 6.12
C PHE A 57 2.00 8.46 5.39
N VAL A 58 2.74 9.54 5.70
CA VAL A 58 2.61 10.85 5.06
C VAL A 58 2.85 10.73 3.57
N ASP A 59 3.90 10.02 3.18
CA ASP A 59 4.28 9.85 1.78
C ASP A 59 3.30 8.95 1.03
N ILE A 60 2.77 7.91 1.65
CA ILE A 60 1.71 7.07 1.06
C ILE A 60 0.46 7.89 0.78
N ILE A 61 0.00 8.70 1.74
CA ILE A 61 -1.19 9.55 1.54
C ILE A 61 -0.92 10.56 0.42
N SER A 62 0.24 11.20 0.45
CA SER A 62 0.58 12.26 -0.49
C SER A 62 0.77 11.75 -1.91
N ALA A 63 1.42 10.59 -2.07
CA ALA A 63 1.65 9.96 -3.37
C ALA A 63 0.38 9.32 -3.94
N GLN A 64 -0.48 8.77 -3.07
CA GLN A 64 -1.69 8.10 -3.52
C GLN A 64 -2.93 8.40 -2.66
N PRO A 65 -3.50 9.61 -2.79
CA PRO A 65 -4.68 10.00 -2.02
C PRO A 65 -5.92 9.14 -2.31
N LEU A 66 -5.95 8.47 -3.48
CA LEU A 66 -7.05 7.60 -3.88
C LEU A 66 -7.09 6.27 -3.12
N VAL A 67 -5.95 5.73 -2.66
CA VAL A 67 -5.92 4.46 -1.89
C VAL A 67 -6.66 4.58 -0.57
N TRP A 68 -6.76 5.80 -0.05
CA TRP A 68 -7.53 6.09 1.15
C TRP A 68 -9.03 5.87 0.96
N ASN A 69 -9.54 5.90 -0.28
CA ASN A 69 -10.92 5.51 -0.60
C ASN A 69 -11.16 4.00 -0.58
N PHE A 70 -10.14 3.18 -0.80
CA PHE A 70 -10.34 1.74 -0.89
C PHE A 70 -10.65 1.14 0.48
N ALA A 71 -11.62 0.23 0.53
CA ALA A 71 -11.94 -0.45 1.77
C ALA A 71 -10.76 -1.33 2.21
N LEU A 72 -10.41 -1.22 3.49
CA LEU A 72 -9.26 -1.94 4.06
C LEU A 72 -9.40 -3.46 3.86
N ASN A 73 -10.53 -4.02 4.28
CA ASN A 73 -10.71 -5.47 4.34
C ASN A 73 -11.05 -6.11 3.00
N SER A 74 -11.73 -5.41 2.08
CA SER A 74 -12.14 -6.00 0.80
C SER A 74 -11.22 -5.65 -0.37
N THR A 75 -10.33 -4.67 -0.22
CA THR A 75 -9.44 -4.22 -1.32
C THR A 75 -7.98 -4.19 -0.90
N VAL A 76 -7.63 -3.45 0.14
CA VAL A 76 -6.21 -3.21 0.49
C VAL A 76 -5.54 -4.46 1.07
N ARG A 77 -6.20 -5.13 2.02
CA ARG A 77 -5.66 -6.30 2.70
C ARG A 77 -5.49 -7.51 1.76
N PRO A 78 -6.49 -7.92 0.96
CA PRO A 78 -6.33 -9.05 0.03
C PRO A 78 -5.22 -8.80 -1.00
N ALA A 79 -5.06 -7.54 -1.43
CA ALA A 79 -4.01 -7.14 -2.35
C ALA A 79 -2.60 -7.30 -1.73
N ILE A 80 -2.42 -6.86 -0.48
CA ILE A 80 -1.16 -7.03 0.25
C ILE A 80 -0.89 -8.50 0.55
N GLU A 81 -1.92 -9.27 0.88
CA GLU A 81 -1.81 -10.72 1.12
C GLU A 81 -1.34 -11.48 -0.12
N ALA A 82 -1.93 -11.21 -1.29
CA ALA A 82 -1.49 -11.81 -2.55
C ALA A 82 -0.03 -11.47 -2.88
N LEU A 83 0.40 -10.22 -2.65
CA LEU A 83 1.80 -9.84 -2.82
C LEU A 83 2.71 -10.54 -1.80
N ARG A 84 2.25 -10.71 -0.56
CA ARG A 84 2.99 -11.38 0.50
C ARG A 84 3.20 -12.87 0.22
N GLU A 85 2.19 -13.56 -0.32
CA GLU A 85 2.31 -14.95 -0.77
C GLU A 85 3.41 -15.13 -1.83
N ILE A 86 3.56 -14.15 -2.72
CA ILE A 86 4.58 -14.16 -3.76
C ILE A 86 5.95 -13.79 -3.19
N LEU A 87 6.02 -12.75 -2.36
CA LEU A 87 7.27 -12.11 -1.93
C LEU A 87 7.87 -12.68 -0.64
N GLY A 88 7.12 -13.53 0.06
CA GLY A 88 7.55 -14.28 1.24
C GLY A 88 7.74 -13.45 2.52
N SER A 89 7.69 -12.12 2.47
CA SER A 89 7.85 -11.27 3.66
C SER A 89 7.18 -9.91 3.54
N ASN A 90 6.78 -9.36 4.69
CA ASN A 90 6.28 -7.99 4.79
C ASN A 90 7.32 -6.96 4.31
N HIS A 91 8.60 -7.17 4.62
CA HIS A 91 9.70 -6.32 4.18
C HIS A 91 9.75 -6.19 2.64
N ASN A 92 9.65 -7.31 1.93
CA ASN A 92 9.67 -7.30 0.46
C ASN A 92 8.41 -6.66 -0.12
N VAL A 93 7.25 -6.86 0.51
CA VAL A 93 5.99 -6.19 0.11
C VAL A 93 6.13 -4.67 0.26
N VAL A 94 6.59 -4.20 1.42
CA VAL A 94 6.79 -2.76 1.67
C VAL A 94 7.82 -2.20 0.69
N SER A 95 8.93 -2.89 0.46
CA SER A 95 9.96 -2.49 -0.51
C SER A 95 9.39 -2.32 -1.92
N LEU A 96 8.57 -3.30 -2.35
CA LEU A 96 7.91 -3.26 -3.67
C LEU A 96 6.91 -2.09 -3.77
N LEU A 97 6.06 -1.92 -2.76
CA LEU A 97 5.05 -0.86 -2.73
C LEU A 97 5.70 0.54 -2.69
N LYS A 98 6.81 0.70 -1.95
CA LYS A 98 7.61 1.93 -1.96
C LYS A 98 8.24 2.19 -3.33
N ALA A 99 8.74 1.16 -4.01
CA ALA A 99 9.27 1.28 -5.37
C ALA A 99 8.20 1.72 -6.38
N PHE A 100 6.95 1.24 -6.20
CA PHE A 100 5.82 1.68 -7.02
C PHE A 100 5.35 3.09 -6.71
N ARG A 101 5.60 3.58 -5.49
CA ARG A 101 5.00 4.80 -4.91
C ARG A 101 3.46 4.79 -4.89
N LEU A 102 2.84 3.65 -5.21
CA LEU A 102 1.41 3.49 -5.47
C LEU A 102 0.97 2.09 -5.06
N MET A 103 -0.29 1.95 -4.63
CA MET A 103 -0.91 0.65 -4.44
C MET A 103 -1.42 0.15 -5.79
N PRO A 104 -0.94 -1.00 -6.29
CA PRO A 104 -1.40 -1.54 -7.57
C PRO A 104 -2.89 -1.88 -7.52
N SER A 105 -3.61 -1.65 -8.62
CA SER A 105 -5.02 -2.06 -8.72
C SER A 105 -5.13 -3.58 -8.67
N ARG A 106 -6.32 -4.10 -8.36
CA ARG A 106 -6.60 -5.55 -8.37
C ARG A 106 -6.19 -6.21 -9.69
N SER A 107 -6.39 -5.53 -10.82
CA SER A 107 -5.99 -6.05 -12.14
C SER A 107 -4.48 -6.21 -12.26
N ILE A 108 -3.70 -5.24 -11.78
CA ILE A 108 -2.23 -5.31 -11.81
C ILE A 108 -1.73 -6.44 -10.91
N ILE A 109 -2.32 -6.61 -9.72
CA ILE A 109 -1.97 -7.71 -8.82
C ILE A 109 -2.27 -9.06 -9.49
N ASN A 110 -3.41 -9.19 -10.14
CA ASN A 110 -3.74 -10.40 -10.90
C ASN A 110 -2.74 -10.68 -12.03
N HIS A 111 -2.20 -9.65 -12.70
CA HIS A 111 -1.14 -9.83 -13.67
C HIS A 111 0.13 -10.39 -13.01
N ILE A 112 0.56 -9.79 -11.90
CA ILE A 112 1.74 -10.25 -11.16
C ILE A 112 1.57 -11.72 -10.75
N VAL A 113 0.42 -12.08 -10.16
CA VAL A 113 0.10 -13.46 -9.76
C VAL A 113 0.19 -14.42 -10.95
N ARG A 114 -0.44 -14.10 -12.09
CA ARG A 114 -0.42 -14.95 -13.28
C ARG A 114 0.99 -15.12 -13.86
N ASN A 115 1.73 -14.02 -13.94
CA ASN A 115 3.10 -14.00 -14.47
C ASN A 115 4.05 -14.81 -13.57
N VAL A 116 3.90 -14.72 -12.24
CA VAL A 116 4.64 -15.56 -11.28
C VAL A 116 4.31 -17.03 -11.46
N SER A 117 3.03 -17.39 -11.51
CA SER A 117 2.60 -18.78 -11.71
C SER A 117 3.14 -19.38 -13.02
N PHE A 118 3.14 -18.59 -14.09
CA PHE A 118 3.68 -18.99 -15.40
C PHE A 118 5.19 -19.27 -15.37
N LEU A 119 5.97 -18.43 -14.68
CA LEU A 119 7.41 -18.65 -14.54
C LEU A 119 7.72 -19.86 -13.65
N ARG A 120 6.96 -20.05 -12.57
CA ARG A 120 7.07 -21.24 -11.71
C ARG A 120 6.77 -22.52 -12.50
N ALA A 121 5.75 -22.51 -13.34
CA ALA A 121 5.40 -23.64 -14.21
C ALA A 121 6.51 -23.98 -15.22
N ARG A 122 7.41 -23.03 -15.53
CA ARG A 122 8.63 -23.24 -16.34
C ARG A 122 9.84 -23.71 -15.53
N GLY A 123 9.66 -24.04 -14.25
CA GLY A 123 10.73 -24.49 -13.38
C GLY A 123 11.62 -23.36 -12.83
N ILE A 124 11.25 -22.09 -13.00
CA ILE A 124 12.02 -20.98 -12.43
C ILE A 124 11.76 -20.92 -10.92
N PRO A 125 12.82 -20.95 -10.07
CA PRO A 125 12.66 -20.90 -8.61
C PRO A 125 11.99 -19.61 -8.13
N ILE A 126 11.16 -19.71 -7.09
CA ILE A 126 10.40 -18.56 -6.55
C ILE A 126 11.33 -17.46 -6.05
N GLU A 127 12.48 -17.81 -5.49
CA GLU A 127 13.50 -16.89 -4.99
C GLU A 127 14.07 -16.04 -6.14
N THR A 128 14.26 -16.66 -7.31
CA THR A 128 14.71 -15.96 -8.52
C THR A 128 13.65 -14.97 -9.01
N ILE A 129 12.38 -15.38 -8.97
CA ILE A 129 11.25 -14.54 -9.38
C ILE A 129 11.09 -13.36 -8.42
N GLN A 130 11.12 -13.60 -7.11
CA GLN A 130 11.06 -12.57 -6.06
C GLN A 130 12.15 -11.51 -6.25
N LYS A 131 13.40 -11.95 -6.46
CA LYS A 131 14.53 -11.04 -6.73
C LYS A 131 14.26 -10.17 -7.96
N ARG A 132 13.76 -10.75 -9.06
CA ARG A 132 13.44 -10.01 -10.29
C ARG A 132 12.27 -9.05 -10.12
N ILE A 133 11.24 -9.42 -9.35
CA ILE A 133 10.12 -8.51 -9.03
C ILE A 133 10.65 -7.28 -8.30
N LEU A 134 11.50 -7.46 -7.28
CA LEU A 134 12.04 -6.34 -6.51
C LEU A 134 12.99 -5.45 -7.34
N GLN A 135 13.72 -6.02 -8.29
CA GLN A 135 14.63 -5.28 -9.17
C GLN A 135 13.92 -4.59 -10.34
N THR A 136 12.92 -5.25 -10.93
CA THR A 136 12.21 -4.79 -12.13
C THR A 136 10.68 -4.91 -11.99
N PRO A 137 10.08 -4.17 -11.04
CA PRO A 137 8.68 -4.38 -10.70
C PRO A 137 7.69 -4.18 -11.86
N ALA A 138 7.96 -3.21 -12.75
CA ALA A 138 7.11 -2.87 -13.88
C ALA A 138 6.97 -4.00 -14.92
N ALA A 139 7.98 -4.87 -15.06
CA ALA A 139 7.93 -5.98 -16.01
C ALA A 139 6.80 -6.98 -15.64
N PHE A 140 6.59 -7.22 -14.35
CA PHE A 140 5.61 -8.18 -13.84
C PHE A 140 4.18 -7.66 -13.84
N MET A 141 3.96 -6.36 -14.05
CA MET A 141 2.63 -5.75 -14.14
C MET A 141 1.96 -5.92 -15.50
N ARG A 142 2.74 -6.29 -16.53
CA ARG A 142 2.25 -6.42 -17.88
C ARG A 142 1.15 -7.47 -17.95
N ARG A 143 0.16 -7.25 -18.82
CA ARG A 143 -0.86 -8.26 -19.10
C ARG A 143 -0.15 -9.55 -19.48
N HIS A 144 -0.69 -10.67 -19.03
CA HIS A 144 -0.09 -11.98 -19.23
C HIS A 144 0.18 -12.30 -20.71
N GLU A 145 -0.68 -11.81 -21.60
CA GLU A 145 -0.56 -11.96 -23.06
C GLU A 145 0.72 -11.36 -23.66
N VAL A 146 1.33 -10.38 -22.97
CA VAL A 146 2.52 -9.65 -23.43
C VAL A 146 3.68 -9.75 -22.43
N PHE A 147 3.63 -10.74 -21.54
CA PHE A 147 4.62 -10.99 -20.49
C PHE A 147 5.70 -11.99 -20.92
#